data_AF-A0A7V4Q5M5-F1
#
_entry.id   AF-A0A7V4Q5M5-F1
#
_cell.length_a   1.000
_cell.length_b   1.000
_cell.length_c   1.000
_cell.angle_alpha   90.00
_cell.angle_beta   90.00
_cell.angle_gamma   90.00
#
_symmetry.space_group_name_H-M   'P 1'
#
loop_
_entity.id
_entity.type
_entity.pdbx_description
1 polymer ?
#
loop_
_entity_poly.entity_id
_entity_poly.type
_entity_poly.pdbx_seq_one_letter_code
_entity_poly.pdbx_strand_id
1 'polypeptide(L)'
;KELLDKAVAAYLRGFEADWRDTYPGVNAVTLMELKEPADPRRRLILPVVHYAVEQRIRSGAADYWDYSSLLELAALACDEAKGAEALANCLARVRESWEPETTARDLRLVREARQRRGAECPDWAGRAEAELLKAAARGTACP
;
A
#
# COMPACT_ATOMS: atom_id res chain seq x y z
N LYS A 1 18.76 7.72 -7.80
CA LYS A 1 18.59 8.46 -6.53
C LYS A 1 17.82 9.77 -6.74
N GLU A 2 18.31 10.66 -7.62
CA GLU A 2 17.67 11.97 -7.88
C GLU A 2 16.20 11.88 -8.39
N LEU A 3 15.89 10.91 -9.27
CA LEU A 3 14.51 10.70 -9.75
C LEU A 3 13.55 10.22 -8.64
N LEU A 4 14.03 9.37 -7.72
CA LEU A 4 13.23 8.88 -6.60
C LEU A 4 12.93 10.02 -5.61
N ASP A 5 13.93 10.85 -5.31
CA ASP A 5 13.73 12.02 -4.45
C ASP A 5 12.76 13.04 -5.07
N LYS A 6 12.84 13.27 -6.38
CA LYS A 6 11.88 14.12 -7.12
C LYS A 6 10.46 13.53 -7.07
N ALA A 7 10.31 12.22 -7.26
CA ALA A 7 9.01 11.55 -7.19
C ALA A 7 8.39 11.65 -5.78
N VAL A 8 9.18 11.36 -4.74
CA VAL A 8 8.75 11.53 -3.33
C VAL A 8 8.28 12.96 -3.07
N ALA A 9 9.05 13.96 -3.52
CA ALA A 9 8.68 15.36 -3.32
C ALA A 9 7.41 15.75 -4.10
N ALA A 10 7.20 15.22 -5.30
CA ALA A 10 6.00 15.48 -6.09
C ALA A 10 4.75 14.89 -5.44
N TYR A 11 4.79 13.62 -5.03
CA TYR A 11 3.67 12.96 -4.37
C TYR A 11 3.34 13.58 -3.01
N LEU A 12 4.36 13.94 -2.23
CA LEU A 12 4.14 14.61 -0.96
C LEU A 12 3.43 15.96 -1.14
N ARG A 13 3.86 16.78 -2.11
CA ARG A 13 3.16 18.04 -2.44
C ARG A 13 1.73 17.81 -2.91
N GLY A 14 1.48 16.76 -3.68
CA GLY A 14 0.13 16.39 -4.11
C GLY A 14 -0.78 16.08 -2.91
N PHE A 15 -0.28 15.27 -1.97
CA PHE A 15 -1.01 14.91 -0.76
C PHE A 15 -1.25 16.12 0.16
N GLU A 16 -0.27 17.01 0.31
CA GLU A 16 -0.39 18.22 1.11
C GLU A 16 -1.37 19.24 0.49
N ALA A 17 -1.54 19.23 -0.83
CA ALA A 17 -2.47 20.12 -1.53
C ALA A 17 -3.94 19.68 -1.37
N ASP A 18 -4.22 18.37 -1.39
CA ASP A 18 -5.53 17.82 -1.07
C ASP A 18 -5.41 16.45 -0.40
N TRP A 19 -5.51 16.43 0.93
CA TRP A 19 -5.38 15.20 1.73
C TRP A 19 -6.54 14.20 1.53
N ARG A 20 -7.65 14.62 0.89
CA ARG A 20 -8.78 13.74 0.58
C ARG A 20 -8.49 12.84 -0.61
N ASP A 21 -7.59 13.27 -1.50
CA ASP A 21 -6.97 12.38 -2.48
C ASP A 21 -5.84 11.61 -1.80
N THR A 22 -6.11 10.35 -1.48
CA THR A 22 -5.20 9.50 -0.72
C THR A 22 -4.09 8.90 -1.57
N TYR A 23 -4.26 8.85 -2.90
CA TYR A 23 -3.32 8.20 -3.82
C TYR A 23 -1.91 8.82 -3.75
N PRO A 24 -1.74 10.16 -3.76
CA PRO A 24 -0.42 10.75 -3.60
C PRO A 24 0.23 10.43 -2.24
N GLY A 25 -0.56 10.36 -1.17
CA GLY A 25 -0.07 10.05 0.17
C GLY A 25 0.50 8.65 0.28
N VAL A 26 -0.25 7.64 -0.22
CA VAL A 26 0.17 6.23 -0.24
C VAL A 26 1.47 6.07 -1.04
N ASN A 27 1.52 6.62 -2.26
CA ASN A 27 2.74 6.57 -3.09
C ASN A 27 3.93 7.27 -2.43
N ALA A 28 3.72 8.41 -1.78
CA ALA A 28 4.79 9.11 -1.09
C ALA A 28 5.43 8.22 0.00
N VAL A 29 4.63 7.59 0.86
CA VAL A 29 5.16 6.76 1.95
C VAL A 29 5.77 5.45 1.45
N THR A 30 5.20 4.83 0.41
CA THR A 30 5.77 3.64 -0.25
C THR A 30 7.13 3.97 -0.84
N LEU A 31 7.25 5.04 -1.65
CA LEU A 31 8.53 5.45 -2.24
C LEU A 31 9.57 5.87 -1.17
N MET A 32 9.12 6.50 -0.09
CA MET A 32 9.98 6.79 1.06
C MET A 32 10.53 5.53 1.73
N GLU A 33 9.74 4.45 1.81
CA GLU A 33 10.19 3.13 2.29
C GLU A 33 11.18 2.48 1.32
N LEU A 34 11.05 2.68 0.02
CA LEU A 34 11.96 2.09 -0.98
C LEU A 34 13.36 2.75 -1.01
N LYS A 35 13.54 3.92 -0.40
CA LYS A 35 14.85 4.58 -0.33
C LYS A 35 15.86 3.77 0.48
N GLU A 36 17.14 3.97 0.18
CA GLU A 36 18.26 3.35 0.89
C GLU A 36 19.25 4.45 1.33
N PRO A 37 19.28 4.83 2.63
CA PRO A 37 18.38 4.39 3.70
C PRO A 37 16.94 4.91 3.51
N ALA A 38 15.98 4.22 4.12
CA ALA A 38 14.56 4.59 4.00
C ALA A 38 14.30 5.97 4.64
N ASP A 39 13.47 6.78 4.00
CA ASP A 39 13.26 8.18 4.40
C ASP A 39 12.62 8.25 5.79
N PRO A 40 13.22 8.95 6.76
CA PRO A 40 12.69 9.02 8.12
C PRO A 40 11.33 9.73 8.20
N ARG A 41 11.01 10.61 7.23
CA ARG A 41 9.73 11.36 7.20
C ARG A 41 8.52 10.46 7.06
N ARG A 42 8.68 9.25 6.51
CA ARG A 42 7.56 8.29 6.37
C ARG A 42 6.87 8.00 7.69
N ARG A 43 7.61 7.97 8.81
CA ARG A 43 7.04 7.70 10.14
C ARG A 43 6.09 8.80 10.61
N LEU A 44 6.28 10.03 10.13
CA LEU A 44 5.42 11.17 10.45
C LEU A 44 4.18 11.19 9.55
N ILE A 45 4.36 10.88 8.26
CA ILE A 45 3.31 10.99 7.24
C ILE A 45 2.39 9.77 7.22
N LEU A 46 2.92 8.56 7.46
CA LEU A 46 2.16 7.30 7.44
C LEU A 46 0.87 7.35 8.27
N PRO A 47 0.86 7.76 9.56
CA PRO A 47 -0.39 7.82 10.33
C PRO A 47 -1.40 8.83 9.77
N VAL A 48 -0.94 9.91 9.12
CA VAL A 48 -1.81 10.91 8.50
C VAL A 48 -2.47 10.35 7.25
N VAL A 49 -1.69 9.68 6.38
CA VAL A 49 -2.21 9.01 5.18
C VAL A 49 -3.20 7.92 5.56
N HIS A 50 -2.87 7.10 6.57
CA HIS A 50 -3.76 6.07 7.09
C HIS A 50 -5.08 6.65 7.58
N TYR A 51 -5.05 7.73 8.35
CA TYR A 51 -6.26 8.40 8.79
C TYR A 51 -7.08 8.93 7.60
N ALA A 52 -6.45 9.53 6.60
CA ALA A 52 -7.13 10.03 5.41
C ALA A 52 -7.85 8.91 4.63
N VAL A 53 -7.22 7.75 4.45
CA VAL A 53 -7.84 6.57 3.83
C VAL A 53 -9.03 6.07 4.65
N GLU A 54 -8.91 5.99 5.97
CA GLU A 54 -10.06 5.62 6.82
C GLU A 54 -11.22 6.62 6.71
N GLN A 55 -10.95 7.93 6.64
CA GLN A 55 -12.00 8.94 6.46
C GLN A 55 -12.69 8.80 5.11
N ARG A 56 -11.93 8.55 4.04
CA ARG A 56 -12.48 8.29 2.71
C ARG A 56 -13.41 7.07 2.74
N ILE A 57 -12.99 5.97 3.37
CA ILE A 57 -13.83 4.77 3.54
C ILE A 57 -15.12 5.09 4.30
N ARG A 58 -15.02 5.81 5.43
CA ARG A 58 -16.16 6.21 6.25
C ARG A 58 -17.15 7.12 5.51
N SER A 59 -16.73 7.83 4.48
CA SER A 59 -17.60 8.71 3.69
C SER A 59 -18.57 7.97 2.76
N GLY A 60 -18.47 6.64 2.63
CA GLY A 60 -19.55 5.79 2.13
C GLY A 60 -19.44 5.26 0.70
N ALA A 61 -18.23 5.21 0.12
CA ALA A 61 -18.01 4.68 -1.23
C ALA A 61 -16.69 3.90 -1.37
N ALA A 62 -16.29 3.16 -0.33
CA ALA A 62 -15.04 2.42 -0.31
C ALA A 62 -15.00 1.34 -1.40
N ASP A 63 -14.00 1.40 -2.27
CA ASP A 63 -13.78 0.41 -3.32
C ASP A 63 -12.55 -0.47 -3.04
N TYR A 64 -12.15 -1.27 -4.03
CA TYR A 64 -10.95 -2.11 -3.95
C TYR A 64 -9.71 -1.32 -3.52
N TRP A 65 -9.49 -0.14 -4.11
CA TRP A 65 -8.28 0.65 -3.94
C TRP A 65 -8.16 1.26 -2.55
N ASP A 66 -9.29 1.58 -1.93
CA ASP A 66 -9.30 2.07 -0.55
C ASP A 66 -8.80 0.98 0.42
N TYR A 67 -9.24 -0.26 0.25
CA TYR A 67 -8.80 -1.37 1.10
C TYR A 67 -7.41 -1.89 0.72
N SER A 68 -7.01 -1.86 -0.55
CA SER A 68 -5.63 -2.18 -0.95
C SER A 68 -4.65 -1.15 -0.37
N SER A 69 -5.03 0.13 -0.35
CA SER A 69 -4.26 1.19 0.30
C SER A 69 -4.09 0.93 1.81
N LEU A 70 -5.14 0.54 2.52
CA LEU A 70 -5.02 0.14 3.94
C LEU A 70 -4.09 -1.06 4.13
N LEU A 71 -4.13 -2.04 3.21
CA LEU A 71 -3.26 -3.21 3.25
C LEU A 71 -1.78 -2.83 3.09
N GLU A 72 -1.47 -1.97 2.11
CA GLU A 72 -0.11 -1.44 1.92
C GLU A 72 0.38 -0.64 3.14
N LEU A 73 -0.47 0.23 3.69
CA LEU A 73 -0.15 1.03 4.86
C LEU A 73 0.07 0.16 6.10
N ALA A 74 -0.70 -0.93 6.26
CA ALA A 74 -0.50 -1.91 7.32
C ALA A 74 0.84 -2.64 7.18
N ALA A 75 1.25 -3.00 5.96
CA ALA A 75 2.57 -3.58 5.71
C ALA A 75 3.70 -2.59 6.06
N LEU A 76 3.54 -1.32 5.69
CA LEU A 76 4.46 -0.25 6.06
C LEU A 76 4.51 0.00 7.57
N ALA A 77 3.39 -0.18 8.29
CA ALA A 77 3.30 -0.02 9.74
C ALA A 77 3.71 -1.28 10.54
N CYS A 78 3.92 -2.43 9.87
CA CYS A 78 4.03 -3.74 10.51
C CYS A 78 2.78 -4.14 11.34
N ASP A 79 1.60 -3.68 10.93
CA ASP A 79 0.34 -3.94 11.65
C ASP A 79 -0.39 -5.16 11.05
N GLU A 80 -0.15 -6.35 11.60
CA GLU A 80 -0.77 -7.59 11.11
C GLU A 80 -2.28 -7.62 11.25
N ALA A 81 -2.82 -7.07 12.34
CA ALA A 81 -4.25 -7.09 12.58
C ALA A 81 -4.99 -6.28 11.52
N LYS A 82 -4.53 -5.05 11.26
CA LYS A 82 -5.09 -4.21 10.18
C LYS A 82 -4.81 -4.80 8.81
N GLY A 83 -3.65 -5.41 8.60
CA GLY A 83 -3.29 -6.09 7.35
C GLY A 83 -4.27 -7.22 7.02
N ALA A 84 -4.62 -8.05 7.99
CA ALA A 84 -5.56 -9.15 7.81
C ALA A 84 -6.99 -8.64 7.46
N GLU A 85 -7.47 -7.62 8.17
CA GLU A 85 -8.77 -7.00 7.89
C GLU A 85 -8.82 -6.35 6.49
N ALA A 86 -7.78 -5.58 6.14
CA ALA A 86 -7.68 -4.91 4.86
C ALA A 86 -7.59 -5.93 3.71
N LEU A 87 -6.81 -7.00 3.87
CA LEU A 87 -6.71 -8.08 2.88
C LEU A 87 -8.08 -8.74 2.61
N ALA A 88 -8.81 -9.11 3.67
CA ALA A 88 -10.13 -9.72 3.52
C ALA A 88 -11.10 -8.81 2.75
N ASN A 89 -11.12 -7.52 3.09
CA ASN A 89 -11.96 -6.53 2.41
C ASN A 89 -11.56 -6.27 0.96
N CYS A 90 -10.26 -6.26 0.68
CA CYS A 90 -9.67 -6.09 -0.65
C CYS A 90 -10.04 -7.27 -1.56
N LEU A 91 -9.84 -8.51 -1.09
CA LEU A 91 -10.18 -9.73 -1.84
C LEU A 91 -11.69 -9.82 -2.17
N ALA A 92 -12.56 -9.40 -1.25
CA ALA A 92 -14.01 -9.38 -1.46
C ALA A 92 -14.48 -8.37 -2.52
N ARG A 93 -13.60 -7.44 -2.95
CA ARG A 93 -13.91 -6.34 -3.86
C ARG A 93 -13.11 -6.38 -5.15
N VAL A 94 -12.36 -7.45 -5.40
CA VAL A 94 -11.67 -7.65 -6.69
C VAL A 94 -12.70 -7.66 -7.81
N ARG A 95 -12.50 -6.79 -8.80
CA ARG A 95 -13.33 -6.68 -10.01
C ARG A 95 -12.58 -7.20 -11.22
N GLU A 96 -11.29 -6.91 -11.27
CA GLU A 96 -10.41 -7.23 -12.39
C GLU A 96 -9.18 -7.97 -11.91
N SER A 97 -8.60 -8.86 -12.73
CA SER A 97 -7.43 -9.65 -12.31
C SER A 97 -6.19 -8.78 -12.05
N TRP A 98 -6.06 -7.65 -12.74
CA TRP A 98 -4.89 -6.76 -12.63
C TRP A 98 -4.87 -5.95 -11.32
N GLU A 99 -6.03 -5.79 -10.66
CA GLU A 99 -6.14 -5.10 -9.37
C GLU A 99 -5.27 -5.79 -8.29
N PRO A 100 -5.50 -7.07 -7.95
CA PRO A 100 -4.67 -7.79 -6.99
C PRO A 100 -3.26 -8.09 -7.48
N GLU A 101 -2.99 -8.17 -8.79
CA GLU A 101 -1.62 -8.26 -9.31
C GLU A 101 -0.79 -7.01 -8.94
N THR A 102 -1.40 -5.83 -9.09
CA THR A 102 -0.76 -4.56 -8.78
C THR A 102 -0.46 -4.47 -7.29
N THR A 103 -1.46 -4.74 -6.44
CA THR A 103 -1.29 -4.70 -4.99
C THR A 103 -0.26 -5.73 -4.50
N ALA A 104 -0.23 -6.94 -5.06
CA ALA A 104 0.77 -7.95 -4.71
C ALA A 104 2.19 -7.48 -5.05
N ARG A 105 2.35 -6.83 -6.20
CA ARG A 105 3.64 -6.24 -6.61
C ARG A 105 4.09 -5.15 -5.64
N ASP A 106 3.20 -4.30 -5.16
CA ASP A 106 3.54 -3.22 -4.24
C ASP A 106 3.95 -3.75 -2.86
N LEU A 107 3.24 -4.75 -2.33
CA LEU A 107 3.66 -5.47 -1.11
C LEU A 107 5.04 -6.11 -1.27
N ARG A 108 5.31 -6.72 -2.42
CA ARG A 108 6.62 -7.31 -2.73
C ARG A 108 7.73 -6.24 -2.72
N LEU A 109 7.49 -5.08 -3.33
CA LEU A 109 8.47 -3.99 -3.36
C LEU A 109 8.85 -3.54 -1.94
N VAL A 110 7.87 -3.37 -1.06
CA VAL A 110 8.10 -3.02 0.36
C VAL A 110 8.91 -4.12 1.06
N ARG A 111 8.49 -5.39 0.92
CA ARG A 111 9.18 -6.54 1.53
C ARG A 111 10.63 -6.64 1.07
N GLU A 112 10.89 -6.60 -0.23
CA GLU A 112 12.24 -6.70 -0.79
C GLU A 112 13.13 -5.53 -0.37
N ALA A 113 12.59 -4.30 -0.29
CA ALA A 113 13.35 -3.14 0.17
C ALA A 113 13.79 -3.27 1.63
N ARG A 114 12.93 -3.82 2.49
CA ARG A 114 13.27 -4.11 3.89
C ARG A 114 14.28 -5.23 4.01
N GLN A 115 14.11 -6.32 3.26
CA GLN A 115 15.07 -7.43 3.21
C GLN A 115 16.47 -6.96 2.80
N ARG A 116 16.59 -6.13 1.76
CA ARG A 116 17.88 -5.55 1.33
C ARG A 116 18.58 -4.75 2.43
N ARG A 117 17.81 -4.07 3.27
CA ARG A 117 18.33 -3.29 4.40
C ARG A 117 18.54 -4.10 5.68
N GLY A 118 18.18 -5.39 5.71
CA GLY A 118 18.15 -6.19 6.94
C GLY A 118 17.12 -5.66 7.96
N ALA A 119 16.07 -4.99 7.50
CA ALA A 119 14.99 -4.48 8.34
C ALA A 119 13.89 -5.53 8.51
N GLU A 120 13.15 -5.44 9.61
CA GLU A 120 12.02 -6.32 9.92
C GLU A 120 10.97 -6.28 8.80
N CYS A 121 10.63 -7.47 8.30
CA CYS A 121 9.54 -7.67 7.34
C CYS A 121 8.41 -8.40 8.05
N PRO A 122 7.16 -7.95 7.94
CA PRO A 122 6.06 -8.72 8.49
C PRO A 122 5.89 -10.02 7.70
N ASP A 123 6.03 -11.17 8.36
CA ASP A 123 5.90 -12.49 7.72
C ASP A 123 4.55 -12.66 7.01
N TRP A 124 3.50 -12.04 7.55
CA TRP A 124 2.17 -12.04 6.97
C TRP A 124 2.10 -11.36 5.60
N ALA A 125 2.97 -10.38 5.30
CA ALA A 125 2.93 -9.66 4.02
C ALA A 125 3.20 -10.58 2.83
N GLY A 126 4.07 -11.60 3.00
CA GLY A 126 4.29 -12.62 1.97
C GLY A 126 3.09 -13.55 1.77
N ARG A 127 2.33 -13.85 2.83
CA ARG A 127 1.07 -14.59 2.72
C ARG A 127 0.00 -13.75 2.01
N ALA A 128 -0.11 -12.47 2.34
CA ALA A 128 -1.02 -11.53 1.67
C ALA A 128 -0.70 -11.39 0.17
N GLU A 129 0.57 -11.26 -0.19
CA GLU A 129 1.06 -11.27 -1.59
C GLU A 129 0.55 -12.54 -2.32
N ALA A 130 0.71 -13.72 -1.72
CA ALA A 130 0.28 -14.98 -2.32
C ALA A 130 -1.25 -15.08 -2.50
N GLU A 131 -2.04 -14.62 -1.53
CA GLU A 131 -3.52 -14.63 -1.64
C GLU A 131 -4.02 -13.68 -2.74
N LEU A 132 -3.41 -12.51 -2.88
CA LEU A 132 -3.72 -11.58 -3.97
C LEU A 132 -3.40 -12.22 -5.34
N LEU A 133 -2.24 -12.85 -5.50
CA LEU A 133 -1.90 -13.55 -6.74
C LEU A 133 -2.84 -14.71 -7.07
N LYS A 134 -3.34 -15.43 -6.06
CA LYS A 134 -4.39 -16.45 -6.26
C LYS A 134 -5.70 -15.82 -6.74
N ALA A 135 -6.09 -14.66 -6.20
CA ALA A 135 -7.29 -13.95 -6.63
C ALA A 135 -7.16 -13.43 -8.08
N ALA A 136 -5.99 -12.90 -8.45
CA ALA A 136 -5.68 -12.50 -9.83
C ALA A 136 -5.89 -13.65 -10.82
N ALA A 137 -5.34 -14.82 -10.51
CA ALA A 137 -5.44 -16.01 -11.36
C ALA A 137 -6.87 -16.56 -11.50
N ARG A 138 -7.79 -16.22 -10.59
CA ARG A 138 -9.21 -16.56 -10.72
C ARG A 138 -9.95 -15.62 -11.66
N GLY A 139 -9.56 -14.34 -11.70
CA GLY A 139 -10.14 -13.34 -12.60
C GLY A 139 -9.82 -13.58 -14.07
N THR A 140 -8.69 -14.23 -14.38
CA THR A 140 -8.31 -14.62 -15.75
C THR A 140 -9.00 -15.88 -16.26
N ALA A 141 -9.77 -16.58 -15.41
CA ALA A 141 -10.44 -17.84 -15.72
C ALA A 141 -11.92 -17.68 -16.12
N CYS A 142 -12.47 -16.46 -16.13
CA CYS A 142 -13.82 -16.18 -16.61
C CYS A 142 -13.73 -15.51 -18.00
N PRO A 143 -14.21 -16.15 -19.08
CA PRO A 143 -14.14 -15.64 -20.44
C PRO A 143 -15.09 -14.45 -20.71
#